data_AF-A0A931T8G4-F1
#
_entry.id   AF-A0A931T8G4-F1
#
_cell.length_a   1.000
_cell.length_b   1.000
_cell.length_c   1.000
_cell.angle_alpha   90.00
_cell.angle_beta   90.00
_cell.angle_gamma   90.00
#
_symmetry.space_group_name_H-M   'P 1'
#
loop_
_entity.id
_entity.type
_entity.pdbx_description
1 polymer ?
#
loop_
_entity_poly.entity_id
_entity_poly.type
_entity_poly.pdbx_seq_one_letter_code
_entity_poly.pdbx_strand_id
1 'polypeptide(L)'
;MEPAPFYRARIPRGTPLAKRGANFGAFLREQVVEPVGHAQWVFTILKTLRGYFMRNRELLGDRTRAAWETVRAMMGEGAGEPGLRPGMVVVPQTFGSSVNAHPHVHAIASRGGWTREGTLVPVPLPECRNSPPISEATSARTTLLSSKR
;
A
#
# COMPACT_ATOMS: atom_id res chain seq x y z
N MET A 1 12.03 -2.25 -26.94
CA MET A 1 11.60 -1.97 -25.56
C MET A 1 11.83 -0.48 -25.35
N GLU A 2 10.80 0.32 -25.57
CA GLU A 2 10.87 1.79 -25.37
C GLU A 2 11.02 2.08 -23.87
N PRO A 3 11.97 2.93 -23.45
CA PRO A 3 12.11 3.29 -22.04
C PRO A 3 10.88 4.09 -21.59
N ALA A 4 10.29 3.70 -20.46
CA ALA A 4 9.17 4.44 -19.87
C ALA A 4 9.53 5.93 -19.71
N PRO A 5 8.62 6.88 -20.04
CA PRO A 5 8.90 8.29 -19.92
C PRO A 5 9.26 8.61 -18.46
N PHE A 6 10.46 9.15 -18.25
CA PHE A 6 10.92 9.68 -16.96
C PHE A 6 9.97 10.80 -16.53
N TYR A 7 8.96 10.45 -15.73
CA TYR A 7 8.12 11.42 -15.07
C TYR A 7 8.98 12.09 -13.98
N ARG A 8 9.43 13.33 -14.22
CA ARG A 8 10.06 14.12 -13.16
C ARG A 8 9.00 14.42 -12.10
N ALA A 9 8.92 13.58 -11.07
CA ALA A 9 8.17 13.90 -9.86
C ALA A 9 8.62 15.28 -9.35
N ARG A 10 7.68 16.21 -9.17
CA ARG A 10 7.98 17.54 -8.65
C ARG A 10 8.39 17.39 -7.18
N ILE A 11 9.69 17.32 -6.93
CA ILE A 11 10.23 17.22 -5.57
C ILE A 11 9.84 18.52 -4.81
N PRO A 12 9.10 18.43 -3.70
CA PRO A 12 8.71 19.62 -2.93
C PRO A 12 9.92 20.41 -2.44
N ARG A 13 9.84 21.75 -2.49
CA ARG A 13 10.75 22.62 -1.72
C ARG A 13 10.38 22.51 -0.24
N GLY A 14 10.90 21.49 0.44
CA GLY A 14 10.59 21.19 1.84
C GLY A 14 11.78 20.64 2.62
N THR A 15 11.53 20.23 3.87
CA THR A 15 12.53 19.62 4.75
C THR A 15 13.14 18.36 4.12
N PRO A 16 14.35 17.92 4.54
CA PRO A 16 14.96 16.68 4.03
C PRO A 16 14.03 15.46 4.13
N LEU A 17 13.21 15.38 5.19
CA LEU A 17 12.22 14.33 5.36
C LEU A 17 11.12 14.38 4.30
N ALA A 18 10.58 15.57 4.01
CA ALA A 18 9.56 15.75 2.97
C ALA A 18 10.11 15.38 1.58
N LYS A 19 11.36 15.74 1.28
CA LYS A 19 12.03 15.37 0.03
C LYS A 19 12.23 13.86 -0.08
N ARG A 20 12.69 13.20 1.00
CA ARG A 20 12.84 11.73 1.04
C ARG A 20 11.49 11.02 0.82
N GLY A 21 10.43 11.48 1.49
CA GLY A 21 9.09 10.94 1.30
C GLY A 21 8.60 11.07 -0.14
N ALA A 22 8.79 12.23 -0.76
CA ALA A 22 8.41 12.45 -2.15
C ALA A 22 9.19 11.57 -3.13
N ASN A 23 10.51 11.44 -2.94
CA ASN A 23 11.35 10.56 -3.77
C ASN A 23 10.97 9.09 -3.61
N PHE A 24 10.69 8.65 -2.38
CA PHE A 24 10.21 7.29 -2.13
C PHE A 24 8.86 7.04 -2.79
N GLY A 25 7.92 7.98 -2.70
CA GLY A 25 6.63 7.88 -3.39
C GLY A 25 6.76 7.81 -4.91
N ALA A 26 7.68 8.59 -5.50
CA ALA A 26 7.98 8.54 -6.93
C ALA A 26 8.57 7.17 -7.32
N PHE A 27 9.56 6.69 -6.57
CA PHE A 27 10.14 5.36 -6.77
C PHE A 27 9.08 4.25 -6.70
N LEU A 28 8.21 4.28 -5.68
CA LEU A 28 7.14 3.29 -5.57
C LEU A 28 6.24 3.30 -6.80
N ARG A 29 5.79 4.48 -7.25
CA ARG A 29 4.93 4.64 -8.42
C ARG A 29 5.59 4.16 -9.71
N GLU A 30 6.88 4.44 -9.88
CA GLU A 30 7.59 4.22 -11.16
C GLU A 30 8.16 2.81 -11.28
N GLN A 31 8.53 2.18 -10.18
CA GLN A 31 9.34 0.96 -10.20
C GLN A 31 8.75 -0.22 -9.41
N VAL A 32 7.80 0.01 -8.50
CA VAL A 32 7.34 -1.03 -7.57
C VAL A 32 5.86 -1.36 -7.72
N VAL A 33 5.02 -0.33 -7.90
CA VAL A 33 3.57 -0.46 -7.81
C VAL A 33 2.96 -0.65 -9.20
N GLU A 34 2.30 -1.78 -9.39
CA GLU A 34 1.56 -2.11 -10.61
C GLU A 34 0.38 -1.13 -10.83
N PRO A 35 -0.07 -0.82 -12.06
CA PRO A 35 -1.09 0.19 -12.30
C PRO A 35 -2.53 -0.27 -11.99
N VAL A 36 -2.74 -0.96 -10.87
CA VAL A 36 -4.04 -1.44 -10.37
C VAL A 36 -4.62 -0.54 -9.27
N GLY A 37 -5.86 -0.81 -8.83
CA GLY A 37 -6.43 -0.16 -7.66
C GLY A 37 -5.66 -0.51 -6.38
N HIS A 38 -5.43 0.47 -5.51
CA HIS A 38 -4.76 0.30 -4.22
C HIS A 38 -5.61 0.82 -3.06
N ALA A 39 -5.38 0.30 -1.86
CA ALA A 39 -5.95 0.79 -0.62
C ALA A 39 -4.84 1.08 0.40
N GLN A 40 -5.00 2.15 1.16
CA GLN A 40 -4.14 2.45 2.30
C GLN A 40 -4.68 1.73 3.54
N TRP A 41 -3.79 1.07 4.26
CA TRP A 41 -4.07 0.39 5.52
C TRP A 41 -3.19 0.98 6.62
N VAL A 42 -3.77 1.09 7.82
CA VAL A 42 -3.04 1.49 9.01
C VAL A 42 -3.31 0.47 10.10
N PHE A 43 -2.29 -0.31 10.45
CA PHE A 43 -2.40 -1.25 11.56
C PHE A 43 -1.85 -0.58 12.80
N THR A 44 -2.66 -0.50 13.85
CA THR A 44 -2.32 0.14 15.14
C THR A 44 -2.18 -0.92 16.25
N ILE A 45 -1.52 -0.56 17.35
CA ILE A 45 -1.48 -1.41 18.56
C ILE A 45 -2.23 -0.72 19.68
N LEU A 46 -2.74 -1.55 20.60
CA LEU A 46 -3.38 -1.09 21.82
C LEU A 46 -2.45 -0.17 22.60
N LYS A 47 -3.03 0.87 23.23
CA LYS A 47 -2.30 1.90 23.95
C LYS A 47 -1.39 1.33 25.04
N THR A 48 -1.85 0.30 25.73
CA THR A 48 -1.13 -0.41 26.81
C THR A 48 0.15 -1.09 26.32
N LEU A 49 0.19 -1.56 25.07
CA LEU A 49 1.34 -2.26 24.49
C LEU A 49 2.41 -1.31 23.92
N ARG A 50 2.11 -0.01 23.79
CA ARG A 50 3.02 0.94 23.13
C ARG A 50 4.36 1.05 23.85
N GLY A 51 4.37 1.10 25.18
CA GLY A 51 5.60 1.15 25.96
C GLY A 51 6.47 -0.10 25.77
N TYR A 52 5.85 -1.27 25.61
CA TYR A 52 6.56 -2.52 25.34
C TYR A 52 7.23 -2.51 23.96
N PHE A 53 6.52 -2.07 22.91
CA PHE A 53 7.08 -1.92 21.57
C PHE A 53 8.19 -0.85 21.47
N MET A 54 8.15 0.17 22.32
CA MET A 54 9.20 1.20 22.34
C MET A 54 10.50 0.69 22.99
N ARG A 55 10.40 -0.26 23.93
CA ARG A 55 11.56 -0.94 24.54
C ARG A 55 12.13 -2.06 23.67
N ASN A 56 11.26 -2.72 22.90
CA ASN A 56 11.58 -3.89 22.06
C ASN A 56 11.33 -3.52 20.59
N ARG A 57 12.27 -2.79 19.99
CA ARG A 57 12.13 -2.16 18.67
C ARG A 57 12.13 -3.18 17.52
N GLU A 58 12.70 -4.35 17.75
CA GLU A 58 12.69 -5.51 16.86
C GLU A 58 11.27 -5.98 16.51
N LEU A 59 10.32 -5.82 17.45
CA LEU A 59 8.91 -6.17 17.25
C LEU A 59 8.22 -5.33 16.18
N LEU A 60 8.81 -4.19 15.78
CA LEU A 60 8.31 -3.43 14.64
C LEU A 60 8.43 -4.23 13.34
N GLY A 61 9.49 -5.04 13.19
CA GLY A 61 9.67 -5.94 12.05
C GLY A 61 8.60 -7.03 12.04
N ASP A 62 8.41 -7.72 13.16
CA ASP A 62 7.39 -8.76 13.30
C ASP A 62 5.99 -8.24 13.01
N ARG A 63 5.73 -7.00 13.39
CA ARG A 63 4.47 -6.33 13.07
C ARG A 63 4.28 -6.07 11.58
N THR A 64 5.33 -5.69 10.84
CA THR A 64 5.21 -5.56 9.38
C THR A 64 4.88 -6.89 8.73
N ARG A 65 5.47 -7.99 9.22
CA ARG A 65 5.16 -9.35 8.78
C ARG A 65 3.72 -9.73 9.13
N ALA A 66 3.28 -9.45 10.35
CA ALA A 66 1.90 -9.72 10.77
C ALA A 66 0.87 -8.95 9.93
N ALA A 67 1.15 -7.69 9.61
CA ALA A 67 0.31 -6.89 8.72
C ALA A 67 0.22 -7.51 7.32
N TRP A 68 1.35 -7.97 6.77
CA TRP A 68 1.39 -8.68 5.48
C TRP A 68 0.55 -9.96 5.51
N GLU A 69 0.76 -10.84 6.49
CA GLU A 69 0.02 -12.11 6.56
C GLU A 69 -1.48 -11.86 6.76
N THR A 70 -1.86 -10.82 7.50
CA THR A 70 -3.27 -10.41 7.67
C THR A 70 -3.89 -10.03 6.33
N VAL A 71 -3.25 -9.12 5.57
CA VAL A 71 -3.76 -8.69 4.26
C VAL A 71 -3.82 -9.88 3.29
N ARG A 72 -2.77 -10.69 3.25
CA ARG A 72 -2.72 -11.88 2.39
C ARG A 72 -3.85 -12.86 2.69
N ALA A 73 -4.09 -13.16 3.97
CA ALA A 73 -5.19 -14.03 4.38
C ALA A 73 -6.55 -13.46 4.00
N MET A 74 -6.81 -12.18 4.32
CA MET A 74 -8.08 -11.51 3.99
C MET A 74 -8.35 -11.46 2.48
N MET A 75 -7.32 -11.22 1.66
CA MET A 75 -7.46 -11.20 0.21
C MET A 75 -7.72 -12.60 -0.36
N GLY A 76 -7.03 -13.62 0.16
CA GLY A 76 -7.26 -15.00 -0.26
C GLY A 76 -8.67 -15.48 0.10
N GLU A 77 -9.14 -15.16 1.32
CA GLU A 77 -10.50 -15.47 1.75
C GLU A 77 -11.54 -14.71 0.92
N GLY A 78 -11.36 -13.40 0.72
CA GLY A 78 -12.29 -12.57 -0.05
C GLY A 78 -12.40 -12.94 -1.53
N ALA A 79 -11.39 -13.61 -2.09
CA ALA A 79 -11.41 -14.15 -3.44
C ALA A 79 -11.84 -15.63 -3.53
N GLY A 80 -11.97 -16.33 -2.41
CA GLY A 80 -12.12 -17.79 -2.39
C GLY A 80 -10.87 -18.55 -2.88
N GLU A 81 -9.72 -17.89 -2.91
CA GLU A 81 -8.46 -18.38 -3.48
C GLU A 81 -7.31 -18.22 -2.47
N PRO A 82 -7.05 -19.20 -1.59
CA PRO A 82 -5.99 -19.10 -0.56
C PRO A 82 -4.58 -18.90 -1.16
N GLY A 83 -4.40 -19.28 -2.43
CA GLY A 83 -3.19 -19.10 -3.21
C GLY A 83 -2.93 -17.66 -3.64
N LEU A 84 -3.94 -16.78 -3.58
CA LEU A 84 -3.86 -15.41 -4.07
C LEU A 84 -2.74 -14.62 -3.38
N ARG A 85 -2.04 -13.79 -4.15
CA ARG A 85 -0.96 -12.94 -3.64
C ARG A 85 -1.24 -11.47 -3.94
N PRO A 86 -1.60 -10.66 -2.93
CA PRO A 86 -1.65 -9.21 -3.11
C PRO A 86 -0.23 -8.63 -3.21
N GLY A 87 -0.11 -7.45 -3.79
CA GLY A 87 1.07 -6.60 -3.65
C GLY A 87 0.90 -5.71 -2.42
N MET A 88 1.96 -5.53 -1.62
CA MET A 88 1.92 -4.66 -0.44
C MET A 88 3.29 -4.04 -0.16
N VAL A 89 3.28 -2.74 0.16
CA VAL A 89 4.45 -2.03 0.71
C VAL A 89 4.10 -1.57 2.11
N VAL A 90 4.96 -1.86 3.08
CA VAL A 90 4.73 -1.57 4.51
C VAL A 90 5.84 -0.66 5.03
N VAL A 91 5.45 0.40 5.74
CA VAL A 91 6.34 1.38 6.35
C VAL A 91 6.03 1.47 7.84
N PRO A 92 6.90 0.97 8.73
CA PRO A 92 6.73 1.13 10.16
C PRO A 92 7.04 2.55 10.62
N GLN A 93 6.24 3.05 11.56
CA GLN A 93 6.36 4.37 12.17
C GLN A 93 6.17 4.28 13.68
N THR A 94 6.99 4.99 14.46
CA THR A 94 6.97 4.86 15.93
C THR A 94 6.27 5.99 16.66
N PHE A 95 6.18 7.16 16.03
CA PHE A 95 5.63 8.36 16.64
C PHE A 95 4.45 8.88 15.83
N GLY A 96 3.44 9.39 16.54
CA GLY A 96 2.35 10.17 15.95
C GLY A 96 2.79 11.60 15.62
N SER A 97 1.87 12.37 15.04
CA SER A 97 2.09 13.79 14.69
C SER A 97 2.45 14.67 15.91
N SER A 98 1.96 14.31 17.09
CA SER A 98 2.27 15.00 18.36
C SER A 98 3.52 14.45 19.07
N VAL A 99 4.37 13.68 18.37
CA VAL A 99 5.59 13.05 18.93
C VAL A 99 5.29 12.06 20.07
N ASN A 100 4.03 11.67 20.23
CA ASN A 100 3.61 10.66 21.20
C ASN A 100 4.00 9.27 20.71
N ALA A 101 4.43 8.40 21.63
CA ALA A 101 4.65 6.99 21.32
C ALA A 101 3.36 6.40 20.74
N HIS A 102 3.42 6.05 19.46
CA HIS A 102 2.32 5.46 18.72
C HIS A 102 2.93 4.56 17.65
N PRO A 103 3.44 3.37 18.00
CA PRO A 103 3.89 2.43 17.00
C PRO A 103 2.71 2.05 16.08
N HIS A 104 2.87 2.30 14.79
CA HIS A 104 1.92 1.95 13.73
C HIS A 104 2.67 1.56 12.46
N VAL A 105 1.99 0.82 11.58
CA VAL A 105 2.51 0.54 10.25
C VAL A 105 1.52 1.11 9.24
N HIS A 106 2.03 1.93 8.33
CA HIS A 106 1.31 2.34 7.13
C HIS A 106 1.59 1.32 6.04
N ALA A 107 0.56 0.92 5.33
CA ALA A 107 0.72 0.08 4.17
C ALA A 107 -0.12 0.58 3.00
N ILE A 108 0.39 0.36 1.80
CA ILE A 108 -0.39 0.41 0.57
C ILE A 108 -0.45 -1.01 0.04
N ALA A 109 -1.66 -1.51 -0.24
CA ALA A 109 -1.89 -2.84 -0.77
C ALA A 109 -2.77 -2.78 -2.02
N SER A 110 -2.54 -3.69 -2.96
CA SER A 110 -3.43 -3.85 -4.12
C SER A 110 -4.85 -4.22 -3.66
N ARG A 111 -5.86 -3.74 -4.38
CA ARG A 111 -7.29 -4.07 -4.15
C ARG A 111 -7.65 -5.42 -4.77
N GLY A 112 -6.95 -6.46 -4.34
CA GLY A 112 -6.96 -7.79 -4.93
C GLY A 112 -5.56 -8.37 -4.96
N GLY A 113 -5.38 -9.46 -5.68
CA GLY A 113 -4.08 -10.11 -5.83
C GLY A 113 -3.98 -10.94 -7.11
N TRP A 114 -2.84 -11.58 -7.30
CA TRP A 114 -2.55 -12.39 -8.47
C TRP A 114 -2.62 -13.87 -8.15
N THR A 115 -3.18 -14.65 -9.08
CA THR A 115 -3.07 -16.11 -9.05
C THR A 115 -1.65 -16.55 -9.44
N ARG A 116 -1.37 -17.85 -9.37
CA ARG A 116 -0.06 -18.40 -9.79
C ARG A 116 0.22 -18.19 -11.28
N GLU A 117 -0.84 -18.11 -12.08
CA GLU A 117 -0.81 -17.90 -13.52
C GLU A 117 -0.63 -16.41 -13.87
N GLY A 118 -0.59 -15.52 -12.88
CA GLY A 118 -0.42 -14.08 -13.08
C GLY A 118 -1.73 -13.35 -13.41
N THR A 119 -2.89 -13.97 -13.20
CA THR A 119 -4.19 -13.32 -13.39
C THR A 119 -4.56 -12.49 -12.17
N LEU A 120 -4.89 -11.21 -12.37
CA LEU A 120 -5.36 -10.32 -11.31
C LEU A 120 -6.82 -10.66 -10.95
N VAL A 121 -7.06 -10.99 -9.68
CA VAL A 121 -8.39 -11.17 -9.09
C VAL A 121 -8.68 -9.98 -8.18
N PRO A 122 -9.65 -9.11 -8.52
CA PRO A 122 -10.07 -8.03 -7.65
C PRO A 122 -10.81 -8.59 -6.43
N VAL A 123 -10.51 -8.05 -5.25
CA VAL A 123 -11.22 -8.39 -4.02
C VAL A 123 -12.05 -7.18 -3.58
N PRO A 124 -13.38 -7.34 -3.40
CA PRO A 124 -14.21 -6.28 -2.87
C PRO A 124 -13.88 -6.07 -1.39
N LEU A 125 -12.99 -5.12 -1.11
CA LEU A 125 -12.75 -4.64 0.25
C LEU A 125 -13.94 -3.82 0.73
N PRO A 126 -14.26 -3.87 2.04
CA PRO A 126 -15.28 -3.01 2.64
C PRO A 126 -15.07 -1.57 2.18
N GLU A 127 -16.09 -0.98 1.58
CA GLU A 127 -15.98 0.33 0.95
C GLU A 127 -15.52 1.36 2.00
N CYS A 128 -14.41 2.06 1.70
CA CYS A 128 -14.27 3.41 2.22
C CYS A 128 -15.39 4.20 1.54
N ARG A 129 -16.40 4.59 2.31
CA ARG A 129 -17.70 5.26 2.04
C ARG A 129 -17.87 6.09 0.73
N ASN A 130 -16.83 6.44 -0.01
CA ASN A 130 -16.83 7.30 -1.19
C ASN A 130 -15.93 6.80 -2.36
N SER A 131 -15.74 5.49 -2.57
CA SER A 131 -14.86 4.97 -3.64
C SER A 131 -15.68 4.51 -4.85
N PRO A 132 -15.35 4.89 -6.10
CA PRO A 132 -16.05 4.38 -7.27
C PRO A 132 -15.90 2.85 -7.38
N PRO A 133 -16.88 2.14 -7.97
CA PRO A 133 -16.85 0.70 -8.09
C PRO A 133 -15.57 0.20 -8.80
N ILE A 134 -15.09 -0.97 -8.40
CA ILE A 134 -13.80 -1.54 -8.86
C ILE A 134 -13.74 -1.70 -10.39
N SER A 135 -14.90 -1.93 -11.03
CA SER A 135 -15.04 -1.99 -12.49
C SER A 135 -14.75 -0.65 -13.18
N GLU A 136 -15.17 0.47 -12.61
CA GLU A 136 -14.93 1.80 -13.16
C GLU A 136 -13.48 2.27 -12.96
N ALA A 137 -12.87 1.97 -11.82
CA ALA A 137 -11.47 2.35 -11.56
C ALA A 137 -10.47 1.68 -12.53
N THR A 138 -10.79 0.47 -12.98
CA THR A 138 -9.99 -0.28 -13.95
C THR A 138 -10.27 0.20 -15.38
N SER A 139 -11.55 0.43 -15.73
CA SER A 139 -11.98 0.93 -17.05
C SER A 139 -11.52 2.36 -17.33
N ALA A 140 -11.60 3.27 -16.36
CA ALA A 140 -11.25 4.68 -16.53
C ALA A 140 -9.78 4.88 -16.98
N ARG A 141 -8.87 3.96 -16.63
CA ARG A 141 -7.47 4.00 -17.07
C ARG A 141 -7.28 3.50 -18.50
N THR A 142 -8.01 2.47 -18.93
CA THR A 142 -7.97 1.97 -20.30
C THR A 142 -8.52 3.01 -21.29
N THR A 143 -9.59 3.72 -20.92
CA THR A 143 -10.17 4.77 -21.76
C THR A 143 -9.27 6.02 -21.83
N LEU A 144 -8.61 6.39 -20.73
CA LEU A 144 -7.63 7.50 -20.70
C LEU A 144 -6.33 7.20 -21.46
N LEU A 145 -5.94 5.93 -21.63
CA LEU A 145 -4.82 5.53 -22.49
C LEU A 145 -5.19 5.50 -23.98
N SER A 146 -6.45 5.23 -24.32
CA SER A 146 -6.93 5.20 -25.72
C SER A 146 -7.19 6.60 -26.28
N SER A 147 -7.59 7.55 -25.43
CA SER A 147 -7.92 8.94 -25.81
C SER A 147 -6.69 9.86 -26.04
N LYS A 148 -5.46 9.35 -25.92
CA LYS A 148 -4.23 10.11 -26.19
C LYS A 148 -3.35 9.43 -27.25
N ARG A 149 -3.97 9.06 -28.37
CA ARG A 149 -3.27 8.93 -29.66
C ARG A 149 -3.70 10.05 -30.59
#